data_AF-I4EX00-F1
#
_entry.id   AF-I4EX00-F1
#
_cell.length_a   1.000
_cell.length_b   1.000
_cell.length_c   1.000
_cell.angle_alpha   90.00
_cell.angle_beta   90.00
_cell.angle_gamma   90.00
#
_symmetry.space_group_name_H-M   'P 1'
#
loop_
_entity.id
_entity.type
_entity.pdbx_description
1 polymer ?
#
loop_
_entity_poly.entity_id
_entity_poly.type
_entity_poly.pdbx_seq_one_letter_code
_entity_poly.pdbx_strand_id
1 'polypeptide(L)'
;MAPTETPDPRAGLLDTIRARRVGIEAYVRRKAPVSRRLSTVSILSSAVIVALMAGPALGGPTFAERVQDGLSLDASQPVWQVLCSAALVVSMTAAVSAHLEKTSDLRARVGAAEAAGVMLAGLQARLEYGGLPVQEAAQEYRDVLAGIPFVPEAQGGTTSPAGRREHGPAVQLTVVVLAALLLAVTFVGLFRGAAAEPGGEDTGAAPTASEVPAPTPAPSPGPTSATPSPPAAATQGVFGGETRDGGASLAIVIDADRAMAYVCDGRQFEAWLTGSVVDGRLQLSSPSGASLTGAFGNGAISGELRTPTSSTPFTATVAAEPAGVYEARIPVDGSQARIGWAVLPDGSQVGVLAVGDTRRGAPTLDLADLTFEHDGRLFTAWRAGP
;
A
#
# COMPACT_ATOMS: atom_id res chain seq x y z
N MET A 1 28.81 12.08 -57.75
CA MET A 1 28.52 10.85 -56.99
C MET A 1 29.01 11.11 -55.57
N ALA A 2 28.11 11.63 -54.71
CA ALA A 2 28.45 11.94 -53.32
C ALA A 2 28.42 10.65 -52.49
N PRO A 3 29.38 10.42 -51.58
CA PRO A 3 29.37 9.24 -50.74
C PRO A 3 28.20 9.37 -49.74
N THR A 4 27.32 8.36 -49.73
CA THR A 4 26.34 8.17 -48.67
C THR A 4 27.11 7.88 -47.39
N GLU A 5 27.28 8.92 -46.58
CA GLU A 5 27.82 8.85 -45.22
C GLU A 5 26.91 7.93 -44.41
N THR A 6 27.36 6.70 -44.17
CA THR A 6 26.70 5.80 -43.22
C THR A 6 26.71 6.48 -41.86
N PRO A 7 25.55 6.72 -41.23
CA PRO A 7 25.49 7.37 -39.93
C PRO A 7 26.33 6.57 -38.93
N ASP A 8 27.29 7.23 -38.27
CA ASP A 8 28.17 6.59 -37.30
C ASP A 8 27.30 5.96 -36.18
N PRO A 9 27.28 4.61 -36.06
CA PRO A 9 26.45 3.93 -35.09
C PRO A 9 26.79 4.32 -33.65
N ARG A 10 28.03 4.78 -33.41
CA ARG A 10 28.45 5.31 -32.12
C ARG A 10 27.79 6.65 -31.82
N ALA A 11 27.75 7.55 -32.81
CA ALA A 11 27.09 8.85 -32.68
C ALA A 11 25.57 8.69 -32.42
N GLY A 12 24.92 7.77 -33.14
CA GLY A 12 23.49 7.47 -32.92
C GLY A 12 23.17 6.91 -31.53
N LEU A 13 24.04 6.05 -30.99
CA LEU A 13 23.88 5.52 -29.63
C LEU A 13 24.11 6.61 -28.56
N LEU A 14 25.10 7.49 -28.76
CA LEU A 14 25.37 8.61 -27.86
C LEU A 14 24.18 9.59 -27.79
N ASP A 15 23.56 9.91 -28.92
CA ASP A 15 22.39 10.79 -28.95
C ASP A 15 21.18 10.15 -28.26
N THR A 16 21.00 8.84 -28.42
CA THR A 16 19.93 8.08 -27.74
C THR A 16 20.13 8.09 -26.22
N ILE A 17 21.35 7.83 -25.75
CA ILE A 17 21.69 7.87 -24.32
C ILE A 17 21.48 9.29 -23.76
N ARG A 18 21.91 10.33 -24.49
CA ARG A 18 21.74 11.72 -24.09
C ARG A 18 20.26 12.11 -23.98
N ALA A 19 19.43 11.75 -24.95
CA ALA A 19 17.99 11.98 -24.92
C ALA A 19 17.32 11.27 -23.72
N ARG A 20 17.73 10.03 -23.43
CA ARG A 20 17.21 9.26 -22.30
C ARG A 20 17.57 9.88 -20.95
N ARG A 21 18.81 10.38 -20.80
CA ARG A 21 19.26 11.09 -19.59
C ARG A 21 18.43 12.35 -19.31
N VAL A 22 18.13 13.14 -20.34
CA VAL A 22 17.29 14.34 -20.21
C VAL A 22 15.87 13.97 -19.72
N GLY A 23 15.29 12.88 -20.23
CA GLY A 23 13.99 12.38 -19.79
C GLY A 23 13.97 11.92 -18.32
N ILE A 24 15.01 11.20 -17.88
CA ILE A 24 15.17 10.74 -16.49
C ILE A 24 15.33 11.92 -15.53
N GLU A 25 16.20 12.88 -15.86
CA GLU A 25 16.39 14.07 -15.02
C GLU A 25 15.13 14.94 -14.92
N ALA A 26 14.33 15.03 -15.99
CA ALA A 26 13.06 15.74 -15.99
C ALA A 26 11.98 15.02 -15.17
N TYR A 27 12.02 13.69 -15.11
CA TYR A 27 11.15 12.88 -14.26
C TYR A 27 11.51 13.05 -12.77
N VAL A 28 12.80 12.94 -12.44
CA VAL A 28 13.31 13.11 -11.06
C VAL A 28 13.01 14.52 -10.55
N ARG A 29 13.27 15.58 -11.34
CA ARG A 29 12.94 16.97 -10.95
C ARG A 29 11.45 17.20 -10.66
N ARG A 30 10.55 16.49 -11.35
CA ARG A 30 9.10 16.63 -11.16
C ARG A 30 8.59 15.87 -9.92
N LYS A 31 9.19 14.74 -9.58
CA LYS A 31 8.69 13.83 -8.52
C LYS A 31 9.43 13.97 -7.18
N ALA A 32 10.69 14.42 -7.18
CA ALA A 32 11.48 14.66 -5.97
C ALA A 32 10.87 15.65 -4.94
N PRO A 33 10.25 16.79 -5.32
CA PRO A 33 9.73 17.74 -4.33
C PRO A 33 8.47 17.23 -3.60
N VAL A 34 7.69 16.36 -4.22
CA VAL A 34 6.51 15.73 -3.60
C VAL A 34 6.92 14.73 -2.52
N SER A 35 7.99 13.96 -2.77
CA SER A 35 8.54 13.00 -1.80
C SER A 35 9.17 13.69 -0.58
N ARG A 36 9.91 14.79 -0.77
CA ARG A 36 10.49 15.57 0.35
C ARG A 36 9.44 16.21 1.25
N ARG A 37 8.31 16.65 0.68
CA ARG A 37 7.19 17.23 1.46
C ARG A 37 6.53 16.19 2.36
N LEU A 38 6.38 14.94 1.90
CA LEU A 38 5.84 13.83 2.72
C LEU A 38 6.68 13.52 3.96
N SER A 39 8.01 13.49 3.83
CA SER A 39 8.90 13.24 4.98
C SER A 39 8.92 14.40 5.99
N THR A 40 8.82 15.65 5.51
CA THR A 40 8.76 16.83 6.38
C THR A 40 7.43 16.87 7.16
N VAL A 41 6.33 16.46 6.53
CA VAL A 41 5.00 16.37 7.16
C VAL A 41 4.95 15.29 8.24
N SER A 42 5.63 14.14 8.03
CA SER A 42 5.74 13.09 9.04
C SER A 42 6.46 13.57 10.31
N ILE A 43 7.59 14.28 10.17
CA ILE A 43 8.37 14.80 11.30
C ILE A 43 7.60 15.88 12.08
N LEU A 44 6.90 16.78 11.37
CA LEU A 44 6.06 17.80 12.01
C LEU A 44 4.82 17.20 12.70
N SER A 45 4.25 16.11 12.17
CA SER A 45 3.07 15.45 12.76
C SER A 45 3.35 14.89 14.15
N SER A 46 4.56 14.37 14.39
CA SER A 46 4.93 13.81 15.69
C SER A 46 5.10 14.89 16.77
N ALA A 47 5.57 16.09 16.42
CA ALA A 47 5.73 17.19 17.38
C ALA A 47 4.39 17.80 17.80
N VAL A 48 3.43 17.87 16.86
CA VAL A 48 2.10 18.47 17.09
C VAL A 48 1.22 17.60 18.02
N ILE A 49 1.35 16.28 17.96
CA ILE A 49 0.62 15.35 18.86
C ILE A 49 1.04 15.53 20.32
N VAL A 50 2.34 15.68 20.58
CA VAL A 50 2.86 15.87 21.95
C VAL A 50 2.41 17.22 22.51
N ALA A 51 2.41 18.27 21.69
CA ALA A 51 1.91 19.59 22.10
C ALA A 51 0.40 19.58 22.43
N LEU A 52 -0.40 18.88 21.62
CA LEU A 52 -1.85 18.75 21.83
C LEU A 52 -2.23 17.90 23.06
N MET A 53 -1.45 16.86 23.35
CA MET A 53 -1.71 15.96 24.48
C MET A 53 -1.19 16.51 25.82
N ALA A 54 -0.09 17.25 25.83
CA ALA A 54 0.50 17.79 27.06
C ALA A 54 -0.07 19.17 27.46
N GLY A 55 -0.63 19.94 26.51
CA GLY A 55 -1.17 21.27 26.76
C GLY A 55 -2.25 21.35 27.86
N PRO A 56 -3.24 20.44 27.92
CA PRO A 56 -4.29 20.48 28.94
C PRO A 56 -3.80 20.16 30.35
N ALA A 57 -2.77 19.31 30.47
CA ALA A 57 -2.24 18.87 31.76
C ALA A 57 -1.32 19.92 32.40
N LEU A 58 -0.71 20.80 31.60
CA LEU A 58 0.23 21.83 32.06
C LEU A 58 -0.39 23.25 32.11
N GLY A 59 -1.47 23.50 31.35
CA GLY A 59 -2.01 24.86 31.15
C GLY A 59 -3.18 25.29 32.03
N GLY A 60 -3.82 24.37 32.77
CA GLY A 60 -4.98 24.66 33.61
C GLY A 60 -6.18 25.28 32.84
N PRO A 61 -7.21 25.80 33.54
CA PRO A 61 -8.42 26.36 32.90
C PRO A 61 -8.15 27.53 31.95
N THR A 62 -7.03 28.24 32.15
CA THR A 62 -6.61 29.37 31.30
C THR A 62 -6.25 28.99 29.86
N PHE A 63 -5.82 27.74 29.62
CA PHE A 63 -5.57 27.26 28.26
C PHE A 63 -6.87 27.02 27.50
N ALA A 64 -7.88 26.47 28.18
CA ALA A 64 -9.20 26.24 27.60
C ALA A 64 -9.89 27.58 27.25
N GLU A 65 -9.81 28.57 28.14
CA GLU A 65 -10.32 29.93 27.87
C GLU A 65 -9.59 30.60 26.69
N ARG A 66 -8.25 30.52 26.62
CA ARG A 66 -7.48 31.10 25.49
C ARG A 66 -7.83 30.48 24.14
N VAL A 67 -8.07 29.17 24.10
CA VAL A 67 -8.48 28.47 22.87
C VAL A 67 -9.92 28.81 22.49
N GLN A 68 -10.79 28.98 23.49
CA GLN A 68 -12.19 29.35 23.28
C GLN A 68 -12.34 30.79 22.77
N ASP A 69 -11.57 31.73 23.33
CA ASP A 69 -11.52 33.13 22.89
C ASP A 69 -10.91 33.28 21.49
N GLY A 70 -9.84 32.52 21.20
CA GLY A 70 -9.18 32.55 19.88
C GLY A 70 -10.03 31.97 18.74
N LEU A 71 -11.02 31.13 19.05
CA LEU A 71 -11.93 30.50 18.08
C LEU A 71 -13.34 31.13 18.07
N SER A 72 -13.61 32.11 18.94
CA SER A 72 -14.91 32.82 19.05
C SER A 72 -16.12 31.88 19.14
N LEU A 73 -16.04 30.88 20.03
CA LEU A 73 -17.09 29.88 20.20
C LEU A 73 -18.02 30.28 21.36
N ASP A 74 -19.23 30.72 21.02
CA ASP A 74 -20.30 31.02 21.98
C ASP A 74 -21.02 29.73 22.42
N ALA A 75 -21.01 29.48 23.74
CA ALA A 75 -21.71 28.45 24.50
C ALA A 75 -21.05 27.08 24.76
N SER A 76 -21.46 26.54 25.91
CA SER A 76 -20.88 25.52 26.78
C SER A 76 -21.12 24.06 26.36
N GLN A 77 -20.59 23.65 25.21
CA GLN A 77 -20.37 22.24 24.85
C GLN A 77 -18.98 22.08 24.22
N PRO A 78 -18.25 21.03 24.60
CA PRO A 78 -16.93 21.18 25.22
C PRO A 78 -15.85 21.38 24.16
N VAL A 79 -14.97 22.35 24.41
CA VAL A 79 -13.66 22.57 23.73
C VAL A 79 -12.91 21.26 23.43
N TRP A 80 -13.11 20.25 24.27
CA TRP A 80 -12.62 18.88 24.11
C TRP A 80 -13.08 18.20 22.80
N GLN A 81 -14.32 18.38 22.36
CA GLN A 81 -14.82 17.83 21.08
C GLN A 81 -14.13 18.48 19.88
N VAL A 82 -13.83 19.78 19.94
CA VAL A 82 -13.12 20.49 18.87
C VAL A 82 -11.66 20.07 18.83
N LEU A 83 -11.00 19.95 19.99
CA LEU A 83 -9.64 19.43 20.08
C LEU A 83 -9.54 17.97 19.62
N CYS A 84 -10.51 17.13 19.95
CA CYS A 84 -10.48 15.73 19.55
C CYS A 84 -10.88 15.47 18.10
N SER A 85 -11.76 16.30 17.53
CA SER A 85 -11.99 16.29 16.08
C SER A 85 -10.76 16.79 15.31
N ALA A 86 -10.08 17.83 15.79
CA ALA A 86 -8.82 18.28 15.21
C ALA A 86 -7.70 17.22 15.32
N ALA A 87 -7.56 16.56 16.47
CA ALA A 87 -6.63 15.46 16.67
C ALA A 87 -6.95 14.25 15.77
N LEU A 88 -8.24 13.95 15.55
CA LEU A 88 -8.69 12.92 14.60
C LEU A 88 -8.30 13.27 13.17
N VAL A 89 -8.52 14.50 12.73
CA VAL A 89 -8.17 14.96 11.38
C VAL A 89 -6.65 14.92 11.17
N VAL A 90 -5.86 15.33 12.17
CA VAL A 90 -4.39 15.25 12.13
C VAL A 90 -3.91 13.79 12.10
N SER A 91 -4.46 12.91 12.93
CA SER A 91 -4.14 11.47 12.91
C SER A 91 -4.54 10.80 11.61
N MET A 92 -5.68 11.17 11.02
CA MET A 92 -6.13 10.62 9.74
C MET A 92 -5.22 11.08 8.61
N THR A 93 -4.76 12.33 8.64
CA THR A 93 -3.79 12.87 7.67
C THR A 93 -2.41 12.22 7.81
N ALA A 94 -1.96 11.96 9.03
CA ALA A 94 -0.71 11.23 9.31
C ALA A 94 -0.80 9.76 8.89
N ALA A 95 -1.93 9.09 9.15
CA ALA A 95 -2.18 7.71 8.73
C ALA A 95 -2.24 7.58 7.20
N VAL A 96 -2.92 8.51 6.52
CA VAL A 96 -2.93 8.59 5.05
C VAL A 96 -1.53 8.87 4.51
N SER A 97 -0.74 9.73 5.16
CA SER A 97 0.66 9.99 4.77
C SER A 97 1.56 8.76 4.98
N ALA A 98 1.42 8.03 6.08
CA ALA A 98 2.16 6.81 6.36
C ALA A 98 1.78 5.67 5.41
N HIS A 99 0.48 5.53 5.11
CA HIS A 99 0.02 4.61 4.07
C HIS A 99 0.54 5.04 2.71
N LEU A 100 0.56 6.33 2.36
CA LEU A 100 1.13 6.79 1.10
C LEU A 100 2.65 6.58 1.01
N GLU A 101 3.42 6.71 2.11
CA GLU A 101 4.85 6.36 2.12
C GLU A 101 5.09 4.85 1.99
N LYS A 102 4.18 4.01 2.50
CA LYS A 102 4.27 2.54 2.40
C LYS A 102 3.73 1.99 1.07
N THR A 103 2.76 2.70 0.46
CA THR A 103 2.06 2.29 -0.77
C THR A 103 2.66 2.97 -2.02
N SER A 104 3.39 4.09 -1.88
CA SER A 104 4.06 4.72 -3.01
C SER A 104 5.50 4.24 -3.16
N ASP A 105 5.69 3.43 -4.20
CA ASP A 105 6.97 3.06 -4.82
C ASP A 105 7.74 4.30 -5.37
N LEU A 106 7.42 5.52 -4.93
CA LEU A 106 7.97 6.76 -5.46
C LEU A 106 9.42 6.95 -5.04
N ARG A 107 9.77 6.61 -3.78
CA ARG A 107 11.14 6.74 -3.26
C ARG A 107 12.07 5.69 -3.87
N ALA A 108 11.58 4.46 -4.04
CA ALA A 108 12.29 3.39 -4.72
C ALA A 108 12.40 3.66 -6.23
N ARG A 109 11.35 4.16 -6.90
CA ARG A 109 11.41 4.58 -8.32
C ARG A 109 12.29 5.78 -8.57
N VAL A 110 12.30 6.77 -7.66
CA VAL A 110 13.22 7.93 -7.75
C VAL A 110 14.64 7.47 -7.52
N GLY A 111 14.91 6.62 -6.52
CA GLY A 111 16.25 6.04 -6.30
C GLY A 111 16.73 5.16 -7.46
N ALA A 112 15.85 4.33 -8.04
CA ALA A 112 16.14 3.52 -9.22
C ALA A 112 16.39 4.40 -10.47
N ALA A 113 15.61 5.48 -10.64
CA ALA A 113 15.80 6.43 -11.73
C ALA A 113 17.11 7.24 -11.58
N GLU A 114 17.45 7.66 -10.36
CA GLU A 114 18.73 8.34 -10.06
C GLU A 114 19.92 7.39 -10.28
N ALA A 115 19.84 6.15 -9.81
CA ALA A 115 20.87 5.12 -10.02
C ALA A 115 21.05 4.81 -11.52
N ALA A 116 19.95 4.66 -12.28
CA ALA A 116 20.01 4.48 -13.73
C ALA A 116 20.62 5.69 -14.44
N GLY A 117 20.32 6.92 -13.99
CA GLY A 117 20.94 8.14 -14.51
C GLY A 117 22.47 8.16 -14.33
N VAL A 118 22.96 7.70 -13.17
CA VAL A 118 24.41 7.59 -12.89
C VAL A 118 25.06 6.49 -13.73
N MET A 119 24.42 5.32 -13.86
CA MET A 119 24.92 4.22 -14.70
C MET A 119 25.04 4.63 -16.18
N LEU A 120 24.03 5.34 -16.71
CA LEU A 120 24.06 5.88 -18.07
C LEU A 120 25.13 6.96 -18.26
N ALA A 121 25.41 7.77 -17.25
CA ALA A 121 26.50 8.75 -17.30
C ALA A 121 27.88 8.07 -17.36
N GLY A 122 28.08 6.99 -16.59
CA GLY A 122 29.29 6.17 -16.64
C GLY A 122 29.46 5.41 -17.96
N LEU A 123 28.36 4.89 -18.52
CA LEU A 123 28.35 4.27 -19.85
C LEU A 123 28.72 5.28 -20.94
N GLN A 124 28.13 6.48 -20.92
CA GLN A 124 28.44 7.54 -21.86
C GLN A 124 29.93 7.93 -21.82
N ALA A 125 30.50 8.12 -20.62
CA ALA A 125 31.91 8.47 -20.47
C ALA A 125 32.85 7.36 -20.99
N ARG A 126 32.52 6.08 -20.75
CA ARG A 126 33.26 4.93 -21.31
C ARG A 126 33.15 4.83 -22.83
N LEU A 127 32.03 5.27 -23.40
CA LEU A 127 31.79 5.26 -24.84
C LEU A 127 32.48 6.41 -25.57
N GLU A 128 32.55 7.60 -24.93
CA GLU A 128 33.22 8.80 -25.46
C GLU A 128 34.75 8.73 -25.33
N TYR A 129 35.28 8.22 -24.21
CA TYR A 129 36.72 8.28 -23.90
C TYR A 129 37.40 6.90 -23.75
N GLY A 130 36.64 5.83 -23.48
CA GLY A 130 37.16 4.52 -23.07
C GLY A 130 37.25 3.45 -24.16
N GLY A 131 36.89 3.77 -25.41
CA GLY A 131 37.00 2.84 -26.53
C GLY A 131 36.04 1.64 -26.52
N LEU A 132 35.01 1.65 -25.66
CA LEU A 132 34.04 0.56 -25.51
C LEU A 132 33.37 0.22 -26.88
N PRO A 133 33.29 -1.06 -27.27
CA PRO A 133 32.65 -1.45 -28.52
C PRO A 133 31.14 -1.20 -28.48
N VAL A 134 30.58 -0.75 -29.61
CA VAL A 134 29.18 -0.28 -29.71
C VAL A 134 28.17 -1.38 -29.35
N GLN A 135 28.45 -2.64 -29.68
CA GLN A 135 27.59 -3.78 -29.33
C GLN A 135 27.51 -4.03 -27.83
N GLU A 136 28.63 -3.97 -27.12
CA GLU A 136 28.69 -4.19 -25.67
C GLU A 136 27.95 -3.07 -24.95
N ALA A 137 28.16 -1.83 -25.40
CA ALA A 137 27.42 -0.68 -24.89
C ALA A 137 25.91 -0.75 -25.13
N ALA A 138 25.49 -1.26 -26.29
CA ALA A 138 24.07 -1.44 -26.61
C ALA A 138 23.43 -2.55 -25.76
N GLN A 139 24.21 -3.51 -25.26
CA GLN A 139 23.74 -4.52 -24.34
C GLN A 139 23.61 -3.96 -22.91
N GLU A 140 24.65 -3.29 -22.40
CA GLU A 140 24.57 -2.61 -21.09
C GLU A 140 23.45 -1.56 -21.05
N TYR A 141 23.23 -0.83 -22.14
CA TYR A 141 22.12 0.12 -22.25
C TYR A 141 20.76 -0.59 -22.11
N ARG A 142 20.57 -1.74 -22.77
CA ARG A 142 19.33 -2.54 -22.66
C ARG A 142 19.12 -3.09 -21.25
N ASP A 143 20.19 -3.52 -20.59
CA ASP A 143 20.15 -4.04 -19.21
C ASP A 143 19.76 -2.93 -18.22
N VAL A 144 20.31 -1.71 -18.40
CA VAL A 144 19.90 -0.54 -17.60
C VAL A 144 18.44 -0.18 -17.87
N LEU A 145 17.97 -0.25 -19.12
CA LEU A 145 16.57 0.02 -19.46
C LEU A 145 15.59 -1.01 -18.86
N ALA A 146 15.98 -2.28 -18.76
CA ALA A 146 15.17 -3.33 -18.13
C ALA A 146 14.90 -3.04 -16.64
N GLY A 147 15.79 -2.28 -15.97
CA GLY A 147 15.61 -1.85 -14.58
C GLY A 147 14.70 -0.63 -14.37
N ILE A 148 14.35 0.11 -15.43
CA ILE A 148 13.53 1.34 -15.35
C ILE A 148 12.39 1.40 -16.38
N PRO A 149 11.47 0.40 -16.42
CA PRO A 149 10.37 0.36 -17.38
C PRO A 149 9.33 1.48 -17.18
N PHE A 150 9.36 2.17 -16.03
CA PHE A 150 8.40 3.19 -15.64
C PHE A 150 8.74 4.62 -16.12
N VAL A 151 9.87 4.83 -16.81
CA VAL A 151 10.25 6.14 -17.35
C VAL A 151 9.87 6.22 -18.84
N PRO A 152 8.89 7.03 -19.24
CA PRO A 152 8.46 7.12 -20.64
C PRO A 152 9.59 7.62 -21.55
N GLU A 153 9.69 7.05 -22.75
CA GLU A 153 10.65 7.50 -23.76
C GLU A 153 10.26 8.87 -24.30
N ALA A 154 11.18 9.83 -24.26
CA ALA A 154 11.03 11.09 -24.95
C ALA A 154 11.21 10.81 -26.45
N GLN A 155 10.14 10.36 -27.12
CA GLN A 155 10.15 10.18 -28.57
C GLN A 155 10.32 11.55 -29.23
N GLY A 156 11.48 11.72 -29.87
CA GLY A 156 11.78 12.90 -30.66
C GLY A 156 10.93 12.93 -31.93
N GLY A 157 10.21 14.04 -32.12
CA GLY A 157 9.74 14.50 -33.43
C GLY A 157 8.48 13.84 -33.99
N THR A 158 7.31 14.40 -33.67
CA THR A 158 6.44 15.09 -34.66
C THR A 158 5.14 15.53 -33.97
N THR A 159 4.80 16.78 -34.19
CA THR A 159 3.59 17.47 -33.73
C THR A 159 2.32 16.91 -34.36
N SER A 160 1.31 16.54 -33.56
CA SER A 160 -0.07 17.02 -33.79
C SER A 160 -0.97 16.80 -32.55
N PRO A 161 -1.82 17.79 -32.18
CA PRO A 161 -2.62 17.76 -30.96
C PRO A 161 -4.05 17.25 -31.24
N ALA A 162 -4.53 16.28 -30.47
CA ALA A 162 -5.97 16.00 -30.40
C ALA A 162 -6.32 15.33 -29.07
N GLY A 163 -7.13 16.03 -28.28
CA GLY A 163 -7.39 15.77 -26.87
C GLY A 163 -8.00 14.42 -26.56
N ARG A 164 -7.45 13.79 -25.53
CA ARG A 164 -8.25 13.07 -24.54
C ARG A 164 -8.10 13.86 -23.25
N ARG A 165 -9.19 14.49 -22.81
CA ARG A 165 -9.27 15.15 -21.51
C ARG A 165 -9.07 14.07 -20.46
N GLU A 166 -7.83 13.90 -20.02
CA GLU A 166 -7.52 13.20 -18.80
C GLU A 166 -8.25 13.94 -17.68
N HIS A 167 -9.15 13.25 -16.98
CA HIS A 167 -9.71 13.76 -15.74
C HIS A 167 -8.56 13.85 -14.73
N GLY A 168 -7.95 15.03 -14.73
CA GLY A 168 -6.67 15.29 -14.09
C GLY A 168 -6.72 15.33 -12.55
N PRO A 169 -5.54 15.40 -11.92
CA PRO A 169 -5.30 15.36 -10.48
C PRO A 169 -5.82 16.59 -9.70
N ALA A 170 -6.74 17.36 -10.28
CA ALA A 170 -7.30 18.58 -9.70
C ALA A 170 -8.18 18.30 -8.47
N VAL A 171 -8.84 17.13 -8.40
CA VAL A 171 -9.67 16.73 -7.25
C VAL A 171 -8.82 16.38 -6.01
N GLN A 172 -7.56 15.97 -6.20
CA GLN A 172 -6.63 15.70 -5.11
C GLN A 172 -5.97 16.99 -4.59
N LEU A 173 -5.76 17.98 -5.46
CA LEU A 173 -5.23 19.29 -5.10
C LEU A 173 -6.25 20.15 -4.34
N THR A 174 -7.54 20.07 -4.66
CA THR A 174 -8.58 20.80 -3.93
C THR A 174 -8.73 20.32 -2.50
N VAL A 175 -8.67 19.02 -2.23
CA VAL A 175 -8.78 18.48 -0.86
C VAL A 175 -7.57 18.85 0.00
N VAL A 176 -6.35 18.80 -0.57
CA VAL A 176 -5.12 19.17 0.16
C VAL A 176 -5.03 20.68 0.37
N VAL A 177 -5.45 21.51 -0.59
CA VAL A 177 -5.51 22.97 -0.43
C VAL A 177 -6.58 23.38 0.57
N LEU A 178 -7.73 22.71 0.58
CA LEU A 178 -8.80 22.95 1.57
C LEU A 178 -8.35 22.58 2.99
N ALA A 179 -7.66 21.45 3.15
CA ALA A 179 -7.08 21.03 4.42
C ALA A 179 -5.95 21.97 4.89
N ALA A 180 -5.10 22.44 3.98
CA ALA A 180 -4.04 23.40 4.30
C ALA A 180 -4.59 24.81 4.61
N LEU A 181 -5.66 25.25 3.95
CA LEU A 181 -6.38 26.49 4.27
C LEU A 181 -7.06 26.40 5.64
N LEU A 182 -7.70 25.28 5.96
CA LEU A 182 -8.27 25.04 7.30
C LEU A 182 -7.18 25.04 8.37
N LEU A 183 -6.00 24.47 8.09
CA LEU A 183 -4.86 24.46 9.00
C LEU A 183 -4.21 25.85 9.14
N ALA A 184 -4.17 26.65 8.08
CA ALA A 184 -3.68 28.03 8.14
C ALA A 184 -4.63 28.95 8.92
N VAL A 185 -5.95 28.78 8.76
CA VAL A 185 -6.97 29.53 9.52
C VAL A 185 -6.90 29.21 11.02
N THR A 186 -6.67 27.95 11.39
CA THR A 186 -6.47 27.57 12.80
C THR A 186 -5.12 28.07 13.36
N PHE A 187 -4.06 28.12 12.54
CA PHE A 187 -2.75 28.61 12.97
C PHE A 187 -2.70 30.14 13.14
N VAL A 188 -3.40 30.90 12.29
CA VAL A 188 -3.50 32.37 12.40
C VAL A 188 -4.32 32.78 13.64
N GLY A 189 -5.33 32.00 14.03
CA GLY A 189 -6.04 32.17 15.30
C GLY A 189 -5.14 31.95 16.53
N LEU A 190 -4.23 30.97 16.46
CA LEU A 190 -3.31 30.64 17.55
C LEU A 190 -2.19 31.69 17.75
N PHE A 191 -1.66 32.26 16.66
CA PHE A 191 -0.57 33.24 16.73
C PHE A 191 -1.01 34.67 17.05
N ARG A 192 -2.29 35.01 16.84
CA ARG A 192 -2.82 36.33 17.21
C ARG A 192 -3.07 36.50 18.71
N GLY A 193 -2.98 35.41 19.49
CA GLY A 193 -3.07 35.42 20.95
C GLY A 193 -1.72 35.41 21.70
N ALA A 194 -0.59 35.40 20.99
CA ALA A 194 0.74 35.25 21.59
C ALA A 194 1.43 36.57 21.98
N ALA A 195 0.68 37.62 22.30
CA ALA A 195 1.25 38.91 22.71
C ALA A 195 0.57 39.46 23.98
N ALA A 196 0.75 38.76 25.10
CA ALA A 196 0.64 39.35 26.43
C ALA A 196 1.36 38.46 27.45
N GLU A 197 2.50 38.91 27.96
CA GLU A 197 3.16 38.33 29.13
C GLU A 197 2.28 38.51 30.38
N PRO A 198 2.27 37.58 31.35
CA PRO A 198 1.80 37.87 32.70
C PRO A 198 3.00 38.02 33.65
N GLY A 199 3.15 39.22 34.21
CA GLY A 199 3.74 39.39 35.54
C GLY A 199 2.63 39.41 36.58
N GLY A 200 2.94 38.98 37.80
CA GLY A 200 2.17 39.34 39.00
C GLY A 200 1.60 38.17 39.79
N GLU A 201 2.25 37.91 40.91
CA GLU A 201 1.78 37.16 42.08
C GLU A 201 0.45 37.74 42.63
N ASP A 202 -0.40 36.93 43.29
CA ASP A 202 -0.44 36.84 44.77
C ASP A 202 -1.74 36.20 45.31
N THR A 203 -1.53 35.28 46.27
CA THR A 203 -2.31 34.90 47.47
C THR A 203 -3.85 34.78 47.50
N GLY A 204 -4.32 33.63 48.03
CA GLY A 204 -5.26 33.68 49.16
C GLY A 204 -6.33 32.59 49.34
N ALA A 205 -6.11 31.76 50.35
CA ALA A 205 -7.08 31.19 51.31
C ALA A 205 -7.83 29.87 51.00
N ALA A 206 -7.49 28.86 51.83
CA ALA A 206 -8.33 27.72 52.21
C ALA A 206 -9.42 28.15 53.23
N PRO A 207 -10.50 27.36 53.44
CA PRO A 207 -10.46 26.43 54.58
C PRO A 207 -11.14 25.05 54.40
N THR A 208 -10.55 24.08 55.10
CA THR A 208 -11.10 23.02 55.98
C THR A 208 -12.12 21.97 55.48
N ALA A 209 -11.57 20.76 55.31
CA ALA A 209 -11.97 19.44 55.80
C ALA A 209 -13.45 19.11 56.11
N SER A 210 -13.92 18.01 55.52
CA SER A 210 -14.84 17.07 56.17
C SER A 210 -14.49 15.64 55.78
N GLU A 211 -14.46 14.82 56.83
CA GLU A 211 -13.89 13.49 56.97
C GLU A 211 -14.89 12.39 56.55
N VAL A 212 -14.32 11.22 56.26
CA VAL A 212 -14.85 9.98 55.67
C VAL A 212 -15.83 9.27 56.63
N PRO A 213 -16.61 8.25 56.18
CA PRO A 213 -16.09 6.90 56.38
C PRO A 213 -16.46 5.86 55.28
N ALA A 214 -15.49 5.00 54.97
CA ALA A 214 -15.72 3.61 54.56
C ALA A 214 -15.37 2.73 55.79
N PRO A 215 -16.00 1.55 55.98
CA PRO A 215 -15.34 0.33 55.45
C PRO A 215 -16.30 -0.86 55.14
N THR A 216 -15.84 -1.83 54.33
CA THR A 216 -15.61 -3.25 54.73
C THR A 216 -15.44 -4.16 53.49
N PRO A 217 -14.50 -5.15 53.49
CA PRO A 217 -14.13 -5.97 52.32
C PRO A 217 -14.64 -7.44 52.31
N ALA A 218 -14.53 -8.09 51.12
CA ALA A 218 -14.36 -9.54 50.82
C ALA A 218 -15.61 -10.47 50.97
N PRO A 219 -15.76 -11.60 50.20
CA PRO A 219 -14.69 -12.54 49.76
C PRO A 219 -14.78 -13.12 48.31
N SER A 220 -13.68 -13.78 47.91
CA SER A 220 -13.57 -14.77 46.82
C SER A 220 -13.53 -16.18 47.44
N PRO A 221 -14.17 -17.22 46.85
CA PRO A 221 -13.40 -18.33 46.24
C PRO A 221 -14.10 -18.94 44.99
N GLY A 222 -13.42 -19.11 43.85
CA GLY A 222 -12.80 -20.40 43.41
C GLY A 222 -13.62 -21.04 42.25
N PRO A 223 -13.22 -22.17 41.66
CA PRO A 223 -11.95 -22.56 41.06
C PRO A 223 -12.00 -22.56 39.50
N THR A 224 -10.80 -22.58 38.91
CA THR A 224 -10.40 -23.11 37.60
C THR A 224 -11.48 -23.81 36.75
N SER A 225 -11.89 -23.16 35.66
CA SER A 225 -12.15 -23.85 34.39
C SER A 225 -11.26 -23.20 33.36
N ALA A 226 -9.99 -23.57 33.37
CA ALA A 226 -9.15 -23.39 32.20
C ALA A 226 -9.81 -24.23 31.10
N THR A 227 -10.56 -23.57 30.23
CA THR A 227 -10.78 -24.08 28.87
C THR A 227 -9.40 -24.52 28.38
N PRO A 228 -9.19 -25.77 27.94
CA PRO A 228 -7.92 -26.16 27.38
C PRO A 228 -7.69 -25.23 26.19
N SER A 229 -6.72 -24.33 26.32
CA SER A 229 -6.24 -23.54 25.19
C SER A 229 -5.85 -24.57 24.14
N PRO A 230 -6.50 -24.58 22.96
CA PRO A 230 -6.17 -25.52 21.91
C PRO A 230 -4.66 -25.42 21.64
N PRO A 231 -3.96 -26.54 21.42
CA PRO A 231 -2.53 -26.52 21.14
C PRO A 231 -2.24 -25.52 20.02
N ALA A 232 -1.32 -24.59 20.26
CA ALA A 232 -0.70 -23.77 19.23
C ALA A 232 0.11 -24.70 18.31
N ALA A 233 -0.56 -25.40 17.41
CA ALA A 233 0.04 -26.38 16.52
C ALA A 233 -0.84 -26.57 15.29
N ALA A 234 -0.67 -25.66 14.32
CA ALA A 234 -0.58 -25.92 12.88
C ALA A 234 -0.73 -24.57 12.15
N THR A 235 0.32 -23.74 12.15
CA THR A 235 0.34 -22.55 11.28
C THR A 235 0.76 -22.89 9.85
N GLN A 236 0.77 -24.19 9.51
CA GLN A 236 0.83 -24.65 8.14
C GLN A 236 -0.51 -25.32 7.81
N GLY A 237 -1.15 -24.92 6.73
CA GLY A 237 -2.46 -25.46 6.37
C GLY A 237 -2.98 -24.94 5.05
N VAL A 238 -3.81 -25.77 4.42
CA VAL A 238 -4.56 -25.40 3.23
C VAL A 238 -6.03 -25.25 3.60
N PHE A 239 -6.66 -24.21 3.10
CA PHE A 239 -8.08 -23.95 3.28
C PHE A 239 -8.72 -23.67 1.93
N GLY A 240 -9.94 -24.15 1.72
CA GLY A 240 -10.70 -23.88 0.51
C GLY A 240 -12.15 -23.53 0.83
N GLY A 241 -12.74 -22.65 0.04
CA GLY A 241 -14.14 -22.30 0.18
C GLY A 241 -14.57 -21.19 -0.78
N GLU A 242 -15.55 -20.41 -0.36
CA GLU A 242 -16.26 -19.47 -1.23
C GLU A 242 -16.77 -18.25 -0.47
N THR A 243 -17.07 -17.20 -1.22
CA THR A 243 -17.82 -16.06 -0.71
C THR A 243 -19.28 -16.46 -0.48
N ARG A 244 -19.92 -15.88 0.53
CA ARG A 244 -21.27 -16.24 0.96
C ARG A 244 -22.35 -15.97 -0.10
N ASP A 245 -22.09 -15.04 -1.02
CA ASP A 245 -22.95 -14.74 -2.16
C ASP A 245 -22.74 -15.70 -3.35
N GLY A 246 -21.79 -16.64 -3.26
CA GLY A 246 -21.41 -17.55 -4.34
C GLY A 246 -20.68 -16.86 -5.50
N GLY A 247 -20.24 -15.60 -5.31
CA GLY A 247 -19.62 -14.80 -6.37
C GLY A 247 -18.16 -15.13 -6.66
N ALA A 248 -17.44 -15.74 -5.71
CA ALA A 248 -16.06 -16.15 -5.88
C ALA A 248 -15.70 -17.38 -5.04
N SER A 249 -14.83 -18.22 -5.60
CA SER A 249 -14.16 -19.32 -4.90
C SER A 249 -12.78 -18.86 -4.45
N LEU A 250 -12.28 -19.46 -3.36
CA LEU A 250 -10.96 -19.17 -2.84
C LEU A 250 -10.23 -20.39 -2.28
N ALA A 251 -8.91 -20.37 -2.41
CA ALA A 251 -8.00 -21.24 -1.69
C ALA A 251 -6.95 -20.40 -0.94
N ILE A 252 -6.59 -20.81 0.27
CA ILE A 252 -5.63 -20.16 1.15
C ILE A 252 -4.58 -21.19 1.53
N VAL A 253 -3.31 -20.84 1.33
CA VAL A 253 -2.16 -21.62 1.77
C VAL A 253 -1.43 -20.83 2.84
N ILE A 254 -1.20 -21.45 3.97
CA ILE A 254 -0.54 -20.86 5.13
C ILE A 254 0.72 -21.67 5.40
N ASP A 255 1.82 -20.96 5.58
CA ASP A 255 3.11 -21.52 5.97
C ASP A 255 3.71 -20.62 7.06
N ALA A 256 3.90 -21.18 8.25
CA ALA A 256 4.27 -20.42 9.44
C ALA A 256 3.37 -19.17 9.63
N ASP A 257 3.94 -17.99 9.79
CA ASP A 257 3.21 -16.73 10.00
C ASP A 257 2.81 -16.03 8.69
N ARG A 258 3.00 -16.69 7.55
CA ARG A 258 2.78 -16.17 6.20
C ARG A 258 1.63 -16.90 5.52
N ALA A 259 0.88 -16.18 4.70
CA ALA A 259 -0.22 -16.76 3.94
C ALA A 259 -0.37 -16.16 2.55
N MET A 260 -0.84 -17.00 1.63
CA MET A 260 -1.22 -16.66 0.28
C MET A 260 -2.67 -17.08 0.08
N ALA A 261 -3.46 -16.24 -0.59
CA ALA A 261 -4.78 -16.61 -1.05
C ALA A 261 -4.92 -16.32 -2.54
N TYR A 262 -5.60 -17.23 -3.22
CA TYR A 262 -6.10 -17.00 -4.57
C TYR A 262 -7.61 -17.01 -4.53
N VAL A 263 -8.22 -15.96 -5.06
CA VAL A 263 -9.67 -15.76 -5.10
C VAL A 263 -10.06 -15.49 -6.54
N CYS A 264 -11.05 -16.20 -7.07
CA CYS A 264 -11.52 -15.98 -8.44
C CYS A 264 -12.98 -16.40 -8.65
N ASP A 265 -13.61 -15.89 -9.71
CA ASP A 265 -14.96 -16.29 -10.15
C ASP A 265 -14.91 -17.33 -11.31
N GLY A 266 -13.72 -17.79 -11.69
CA GLY A 266 -13.51 -18.69 -12.82
C GLY A 266 -13.72 -18.06 -14.20
N ARG A 267 -13.87 -16.73 -14.29
CA ARG A 267 -14.25 -16.03 -15.52
C ARG A 267 -13.47 -14.74 -15.74
N GLN A 268 -13.67 -13.74 -14.87
CA GLN A 268 -13.20 -12.36 -15.05
C GLN A 268 -12.56 -11.79 -13.79
N PHE A 269 -13.02 -12.20 -12.61
CA PHE A 269 -12.44 -11.74 -11.36
C PHE A 269 -11.32 -12.69 -10.92
N GLU A 270 -10.16 -12.10 -10.64
CA GLU A 270 -9.08 -12.78 -9.94
C GLU A 270 -8.39 -11.82 -8.95
N ALA A 271 -7.97 -12.36 -7.82
CA ALA A 271 -7.14 -11.67 -6.85
C ALA A 271 -6.12 -12.63 -6.25
N TRP A 272 -4.86 -12.22 -6.30
CA TRP A 272 -3.75 -12.88 -5.65
C TRP A 272 -3.36 -12.04 -4.43
N LEU A 273 -3.59 -12.59 -3.25
CA LEU A 273 -3.36 -11.89 -2.00
C LEU A 273 -2.26 -12.57 -1.21
N THR A 274 -1.41 -11.78 -0.56
CA THR A 274 -0.40 -12.28 0.37
C THR A 274 -0.39 -11.43 1.63
N GLY A 275 0.12 -12.00 2.71
CA GLY A 275 0.23 -11.30 3.99
C GLY A 275 0.55 -12.26 5.12
N SER A 276 0.02 -11.95 6.30
CA SER A 276 0.43 -12.59 7.55
C SER A 276 -0.73 -13.22 8.31
N VAL A 277 -0.38 -14.18 9.16
CA VAL A 277 -1.22 -14.74 10.21
C VAL A 277 -0.65 -14.32 11.56
N VAL A 278 -1.37 -13.49 12.29
CA VAL A 278 -0.96 -12.99 13.62
C VAL A 278 -2.12 -13.17 14.58
N ASP A 279 -1.86 -13.76 15.75
CA ASP A 279 -2.87 -13.98 16.80
C ASP A 279 -4.16 -14.66 16.31
N GLY A 280 -4.01 -15.68 15.45
CA GLY A 280 -5.16 -16.38 14.87
C GLY A 280 -6.04 -15.50 13.97
N ARG A 281 -5.45 -14.43 13.40
CA ARG A 281 -6.09 -13.56 12.41
C ARG A 281 -5.27 -13.51 11.14
N LEU A 282 -5.96 -13.75 10.03
CA LEU A 282 -5.45 -13.66 8.67
C LEU A 282 -5.62 -12.23 8.16
N GLN A 283 -4.57 -11.64 7.60
CA GLN A 283 -4.63 -10.33 6.95
C GLN A 283 -3.80 -10.33 5.67
N LEU A 284 -4.49 -10.40 4.53
CA LEU A 284 -3.89 -10.46 3.20
C LEU A 284 -4.30 -9.25 2.37
N SER A 285 -3.42 -8.86 1.46
CA SER A 285 -3.67 -7.77 0.52
C SER A 285 -3.09 -8.09 -0.85
N SER A 286 -3.66 -7.48 -1.88
CA SER A 286 -3.14 -7.48 -3.24
C SER A 286 -2.74 -6.07 -3.68
N PRO A 287 -1.78 -5.95 -4.62
CA PRO A 287 -1.48 -4.67 -5.27
C PRO A 287 -2.67 -4.05 -6.02
N SER A 288 -3.67 -4.85 -6.40
CA SER A 288 -4.90 -4.40 -7.04
C SER A 288 -5.90 -3.74 -6.08
N GLY A 289 -5.57 -3.67 -4.78
CA GLY A 289 -6.42 -3.07 -3.76
C GLY A 289 -7.47 -4.02 -3.17
N ALA A 290 -7.41 -5.32 -3.48
CA ALA A 290 -8.20 -6.31 -2.77
C ALA A 290 -7.53 -6.64 -1.42
N SER A 291 -8.35 -6.92 -0.41
CA SER A 291 -7.87 -7.39 0.90
C SER A 291 -8.77 -8.51 1.42
N LEU A 292 -8.17 -9.47 2.10
CA LEU A 292 -8.88 -10.60 2.70
C LEU A 292 -8.47 -10.69 4.16
N THR A 293 -9.44 -10.49 5.05
CA THR A 293 -9.23 -10.56 6.51
C THR A 293 -10.11 -11.65 7.09
N GLY A 294 -9.59 -12.47 8.00
CA GLY A 294 -10.37 -13.53 8.62
C GLY A 294 -9.83 -13.94 9.98
N ALA A 295 -10.64 -14.72 10.70
CA ALA A 295 -10.26 -15.31 11.98
C ALA A 295 -10.39 -16.84 11.89
N PHE A 296 -9.49 -17.54 12.57
CA PHE A 296 -9.57 -18.99 12.68
C PHE A 296 -10.58 -19.38 13.75
N GLY A 297 -11.43 -20.36 13.43
CA GLY A 297 -12.38 -20.94 14.37
C GLY A 297 -13.01 -22.20 13.81
N ASN A 298 -13.19 -23.22 14.65
CA ASN A 298 -13.89 -24.46 14.29
C ASN A 298 -13.33 -25.17 13.02
N GLY A 299 -12.01 -25.17 12.84
CA GLY A 299 -11.37 -25.79 11.66
C GLY A 299 -11.60 -25.03 10.34
N ALA A 300 -12.05 -23.78 10.42
CA ALA A 300 -12.29 -22.91 9.28
C ALA A 300 -11.69 -21.51 9.51
N ILE A 301 -11.58 -20.76 8.42
CA ILE A 301 -11.31 -19.33 8.40
C ILE A 301 -12.59 -18.66 7.90
N SER A 302 -13.14 -17.78 8.71
CA SER A 302 -14.28 -16.94 8.31
C SER A 302 -13.87 -15.48 8.35
N GLY A 303 -14.37 -14.70 7.40
CA GLY A 303 -13.89 -13.33 7.25
C GLY A 303 -14.59 -12.55 6.14
N GLU A 304 -13.93 -11.48 5.73
CA GLU A 304 -14.38 -10.55 4.68
C GLU A 304 -13.34 -10.48 3.55
N LEU A 305 -13.83 -10.63 2.32
CA LEU A 305 -13.13 -10.23 1.11
C LEU A 305 -13.59 -8.82 0.75
N ARG A 306 -12.66 -7.88 0.68
CA ARG A 306 -12.89 -6.51 0.21
C ARG A 306 -12.20 -6.30 -1.12
N THR A 307 -12.90 -5.70 -2.05
CA THR A 307 -12.38 -5.15 -3.29
C THR A 307 -12.57 -3.63 -3.25
N PRO A 308 -12.03 -2.86 -4.21
CA PRO A 308 -12.28 -1.42 -4.28
C PRO A 308 -13.78 -1.04 -4.39
N THR A 309 -14.63 -1.97 -4.83
CA THR A 309 -16.04 -1.72 -5.12
C THR A 309 -17.02 -2.54 -4.28
N SER A 310 -16.56 -3.55 -3.53
CA SER A 310 -17.43 -4.46 -2.77
C SER A 310 -16.77 -5.01 -1.51
N SER A 311 -17.59 -5.48 -0.56
CA SER A 311 -17.19 -6.28 0.59
C SER A 311 -18.15 -7.46 0.68
N THR A 312 -17.62 -8.67 0.75
CA THR A 312 -18.41 -9.89 0.84
C THR A 312 -17.81 -10.85 1.87
N PRO A 313 -18.63 -11.43 2.77
CA PRO A 313 -18.17 -12.45 3.69
C PRO A 313 -17.71 -13.71 2.95
N PHE A 314 -16.76 -14.44 3.52
CA PHE A 314 -16.33 -15.75 3.03
C PHE A 314 -16.15 -16.75 4.17
N THR A 315 -16.18 -18.02 3.81
CA THR A 315 -15.76 -19.12 4.69
C THR A 315 -14.86 -20.06 3.89
N ALA A 316 -13.74 -20.47 4.48
CA ALA A 316 -12.85 -21.49 3.95
C ALA A 316 -12.54 -22.55 5.01
N THR A 317 -12.81 -23.81 4.71
CA THR A 317 -12.58 -24.93 5.63
C THR A 317 -11.20 -25.51 5.41
N VAL A 318 -10.58 -26.07 6.46
CA VAL A 318 -9.34 -26.83 6.33
C VAL A 318 -9.48 -27.93 5.28
N ALA A 319 -8.44 -28.13 4.49
CA ALA A 319 -8.43 -29.03 3.35
C ALA A 319 -7.12 -29.84 3.32
N ALA A 320 -7.22 -31.10 2.93
CA ALA A 320 -6.05 -31.93 2.65
C ALA A 320 -5.61 -31.76 1.19
N GLU A 321 -4.40 -32.22 0.88
CA GLU A 321 -4.00 -32.36 -0.52
C GLU A 321 -5.00 -33.23 -1.30
N PRO A 322 -5.30 -32.90 -2.56
CA PRO A 322 -4.65 -31.92 -3.41
C PRO A 322 -5.27 -30.50 -3.38
N ALA A 323 -6.10 -30.15 -2.40
CA ALA A 323 -6.61 -28.79 -2.30
C ALA A 323 -5.47 -27.77 -2.22
N GLY A 324 -5.72 -26.52 -2.64
CA GLY A 324 -4.76 -25.43 -2.53
C GLY A 324 -4.73 -24.49 -3.72
N VAL A 325 -3.68 -23.67 -3.76
CA VAL A 325 -3.45 -22.69 -4.83
C VAL A 325 -2.41 -23.26 -5.79
N TYR A 326 -2.69 -23.14 -7.09
CA TYR A 326 -1.76 -23.52 -8.15
C TYR A 326 -1.59 -22.37 -9.13
N GLU A 327 -0.40 -22.24 -9.71
CA GLU A 327 -0.06 -21.22 -10.68
C GLU A 327 0.70 -21.81 -11.87
N ALA A 328 0.48 -21.25 -13.06
CA ALA A 328 1.32 -21.47 -14.23
C ALA A 328 1.59 -20.16 -14.95
N ARG A 329 2.71 -20.12 -15.68
CA ARG A 329 3.05 -19.02 -16.60
C ARG A 329 3.50 -19.58 -17.93
N ILE A 330 2.81 -19.19 -18.99
CA ILE A 330 3.04 -19.72 -20.34
C ILE A 330 2.92 -18.62 -21.40
N PRO A 331 3.61 -18.74 -22.54
CA PRO A 331 3.42 -17.82 -23.65
C PRO A 331 2.11 -18.13 -24.38
N VAL A 332 1.30 -17.11 -24.63
CA VAL A 332 0.05 -17.15 -25.44
C VAL A 332 0.11 -15.97 -26.40
N ASP A 333 0.10 -16.26 -27.71
CA ASP A 333 0.16 -15.24 -28.77
C ASP A 333 1.32 -14.22 -28.59
N GLY A 334 2.46 -14.69 -28.10
CA GLY A 334 3.65 -13.85 -27.85
C GLY A 334 3.62 -13.02 -26.56
N SER A 335 2.54 -13.11 -25.76
CA SER A 335 2.41 -12.48 -24.45
C SER A 335 2.49 -13.52 -23.32
N GLN A 336 2.98 -13.13 -22.14
CA GLN A 336 2.98 -14.03 -20.98
C GLN A 336 1.59 -14.10 -20.34
N ALA A 337 0.98 -15.27 -20.39
CA ALA A 337 -0.22 -15.60 -19.64
C ALA A 337 0.14 -16.01 -18.21
N ARG A 338 -0.68 -15.59 -17.25
CA ARG A 338 -0.70 -16.15 -15.89
C ARG A 338 -1.98 -16.94 -15.72
N ILE A 339 -1.87 -18.13 -15.14
CA ILE A 339 -3.02 -18.99 -14.88
C ILE A 339 -3.01 -19.35 -13.40
N GLY A 340 -4.15 -19.19 -12.75
CA GLY A 340 -4.34 -19.54 -11.35
C GLY A 340 -5.49 -20.51 -11.15
N TRP A 341 -5.33 -21.44 -10.21
CA TRP A 341 -6.37 -22.36 -9.79
C TRP A 341 -6.52 -22.34 -8.27
N ALA A 342 -7.76 -22.26 -7.81
CA ALA A 342 -8.18 -22.69 -6.48
C ALA A 342 -8.73 -24.11 -6.64
N VAL A 343 -8.05 -25.08 -6.03
CA VAL A 343 -8.54 -26.45 -5.90
C VAL A 343 -9.19 -26.56 -4.52
N LEU A 344 -10.49 -26.84 -4.52
CA LEU A 344 -11.32 -26.86 -3.32
C LEU A 344 -11.29 -28.24 -2.64
N PRO A 345 -11.80 -28.38 -1.40
CA PRO A 345 -11.74 -29.63 -0.64
C PRO A 345 -12.45 -30.82 -1.30
N ASP A 346 -13.44 -30.55 -2.15
CA ASP A 346 -14.18 -31.55 -2.93
C ASP A 346 -13.47 -31.95 -4.24
N GLY A 347 -12.29 -31.38 -4.51
CA GLY A 347 -11.51 -31.60 -5.73
C GLY A 347 -11.96 -30.75 -6.91
N SER A 348 -13.01 -29.93 -6.77
CA SER A 348 -13.39 -28.98 -7.81
C SER A 348 -12.29 -27.92 -8.01
N GLN A 349 -12.18 -27.45 -9.26
CA GLN A 349 -11.15 -26.50 -9.65
C GLN A 349 -11.81 -25.28 -10.26
N VAL A 350 -11.47 -24.10 -9.73
CA VAL A 350 -11.92 -22.82 -10.27
C VAL A 350 -10.70 -21.97 -10.51
N GLY A 351 -10.58 -21.40 -11.71
CA GLY A 351 -9.37 -20.72 -12.11
C GLY A 351 -9.56 -19.74 -13.24
N VAL A 352 -8.59 -18.85 -13.40
CA VAL A 352 -8.57 -17.83 -14.45
C VAL A 352 -7.24 -17.91 -15.18
N LEU A 353 -7.31 -17.87 -16.51
CA LEU A 353 -6.19 -17.59 -17.39
C LEU A 353 -6.28 -16.11 -17.79
N ALA A 354 -5.24 -15.35 -17.47
CA ALA A 354 -5.13 -13.93 -17.75
C ALA A 354 -3.97 -13.64 -18.72
N VAL A 355 -4.26 -12.91 -19.80
CA VAL A 355 -3.28 -12.41 -20.78
C VAL A 355 -3.52 -10.92 -21.02
N GLY A 356 -2.63 -10.07 -20.48
CA GLY A 356 -2.88 -8.63 -20.43
C GLY A 356 -4.18 -8.33 -19.67
N ASP A 357 -5.12 -7.63 -20.31
CA ASP A 357 -6.45 -7.34 -19.74
C ASP A 357 -7.50 -8.42 -20.05
N THR A 358 -7.17 -9.40 -20.90
CA THR A 358 -8.08 -10.47 -21.30
C THR A 358 -8.08 -11.57 -20.26
N ARG A 359 -9.27 -12.03 -19.85
CA ARG A 359 -9.45 -13.12 -18.89
C ARG A 359 -10.47 -14.12 -19.40
N ARG A 360 -10.26 -15.38 -19.02
CA ARG A 360 -11.18 -16.50 -19.25
C ARG A 360 -10.95 -17.59 -18.21
N GLY A 361 -11.85 -18.57 -18.16
CA GLY A 361 -11.67 -19.73 -17.29
C GLY A 361 -10.35 -20.47 -17.59
N ALA A 362 -9.67 -20.88 -16.53
CA ALA A 362 -8.48 -21.71 -16.65
C ALA A 362 -8.85 -23.08 -17.25
N PRO A 363 -7.94 -23.72 -18.01
CA PRO A 363 -8.10 -25.11 -18.40
C PRO A 363 -8.09 -26.01 -17.16
N THR A 364 -8.59 -27.24 -17.28
CA THR A 364 -8.51 -28.23 -16.20
C THR A 364 -7.05 -28.60 -15.92
N LEU A 365 -6.66 -28.59 -14.66
CA LEU A 365 -5.36 -29.06 -14.19
C LEU A 365 -5.46 -30.54 -13.82
N ASP A 366 -4.59 -31.38 -14.36
CA ASP A 366 -4.36 -32.73 -13.85
C ASP A 366 -3.57 -32.62 -12.54
N LEU A 367 -4.18 -33.03 -11.42
CA LEU A 367 -3.58 -32.91 -10.10
C LEU A 367 -2.58 -34.04 -9.79
N ALA A 368 -2.53 -35.10 -10.60
CA ALA A 368 -1.59 -36.20 -10.39
C ALA A 368 -0.16 -35.82 -10.81
N ASP A 369 -0.01 -35.06 -11.89
CA ASP A 369 1.28 -34.64 -12.45
C ASP A 369 1.43 -33.12 -12.62
N LEU A 370 0.42 -32.34 -12.22
CA LEU A 370 0.35 -30.89 -12.33
C LEU A 370 0.45 -30.40 -13.78
N THR A 371 -0.03 -31.20 -14.74
CA THR A 371 -0.06 -30.81 -16.15
C THR A 371 -1.42 -30.29 -16.59
N PHE A 372 -1.43 -29.46 -17.61
CA PHE A 372 -2.66 -28.99 -18.26
C PHE A 372 -2.42 -28.75 -19.74
N GLU A 373 -3.47 -28.89 -20.54
CA GLU A 373 -3.43 -28.61 -21.97
C GLU A 373 -3.90 -27.18 -22.27
N HIS A 374 -3.17 -26.49 -23.14
CA HIS A 374 -3.62 -25.26 -23.76
C HIS A 374 -3.24 -25.28 -25.24
N ASP A 375 -4.24 -25.14 -26.11
CA ASP A 375 -4.10 -25.09 -27.57
C ASP A 375 -3.32 -26.29 -28.15
N GLY A 376 -3.66 -27.51 -27.70
CA GLY A 376 -3.01 -28.74 -28.16
C GLY A 376 -1.62 -28.99 -27.59
N ARG A 377 -1.17 -28.16 -26.64
CA ARG A 377 0.16 -28.25 -26.02
C ARG A 377 0.05 -28.49 -24.53
N LEU A 378 0.90 -29.37 -24.03
CA LEU A 378 0.99 -29.69 -22.60
C LEU A 378 1.94 -28.72 -21.89
N PHE A 379 1.51 -28.23 -20.74
CA PHE A 379 2.27 -27.36 -19.85
C PHE A 379 2.18 -27.86 -18.41
N THR A 380 3.04 -27.34 -17.54
CA THR A 380 3.08 -27.67 -16.10
C THR A 380 2.73 -26.46 -15.26
N ALA A 381 1.93 -26.67 -14.22
CA ALA A 381 1.72 -25.74 -13.13
C ALA A 381 2.62 -26.11 -11.93
N TRP A 382 2.63 -25.25 -10.92
CA TRP A 382 3.23 -25.54 -9.63
C TRP A 382 2.26 -25.15 -8.51
N ARG A 383 2.38 -25.82 -7.37
CA ARG A 383 1.67 -25.42 -6.15
C ARG A 383 2.25 -24.08 -5.69
N ALA A 384 1.40 -23.08 -5.48
CA ALA A 384 1.80 -21.77 -5.00
C ALA A 384 1.69 -21.70 -3.47
N GLY A 385 2.63 -20.97 -2.86
CA GLY A 385 2.70 -20.71 -1.43
C GLY A 385 3.27 -19.31 -1.16
N PRO A 386 3.17 -18.83 0.09
CA PRO A 386 3.52 -17.46 0.46
C PRO A 386 5.02 -17.11 0.50
#